data_AF-A0A168QKE0-F1
#
_entry.id   AF-A0A168QKE0-F1
#
_cell.length_a   1.000
_cell.length_b   1.000
_cell.length_c   1.000
_cell.angle_alpha   90.00
_cell.angle_beta   90.00
_cell.angle_gamma   90.00
#
_symmetry.space_group_name_H-M   'P 1'
#
loop_
_entity.id
_entity.type
_entity.pdbx_description
1 polymer ?
#
loop_
_entity_poly.entity_id
_entity_poly.type
_entity_poly.pdbx_seq_one_letter_code
_entity_poly.pdbx_strand_id
1 'polypeptide(L)'
;MFIVEWCESILQLGAVQMAISFTKSVVSNLTKEIAEIQSKSNHEKKRTEKALAKINQLQNDVKLSTSAYDLSNKMSRINKLKEDIKQSKSSQAELSKQLAIKSATLNKQLPKN
;
A
#
# COMPACT_ATOMS: atom_id res chain seq x y z
N MET A 1 -26.69 28.79 -41.94
CA MET A 1 -27.03 27.69 -41.02
C MET A 1 -25.83 26.76 -40.79
N PHE A 2 -25.13 26.30 -41.84
CA PHE A 2 -23.96 25.40 -41.74
C PHE A 2 -22.76 25.86 -40.86
N ILE A 3 -22.49 27.16 -40.74
CA ILE A 3 -21.34 27.65 -39.97
C ILE A 3 -21.52 27.45 -38.45
N VAL A 4 -22.77 27.49 -37.96
CA VAL A 4 -23.07 27.39 -36.53
C VAL A 4 -22.91 25.94 -36.04
N GLU A 5 -23.40 24.96 -36.80
CA GLU A 5 -23.22 23.52 -36.50
C GLU A 5 -21.74 23.09 -36.56
N TRP A 6 -20.96 23.70 -37.46
CA TRP A 6 -19.54 23.40 -37.59
C TRP A 6 -18.72 23.94 -36.41
N CYS A 7 -19.06 25.13 -35.90
CA CYS A 7 -18.46 25.69 -34.68
C CYS A 7 -18.80 24.86 -33.42
N GLU A 8 -20.05 24.43 -33.25
CA GLU A 8 -20.43 23.56 -32.13
C GLU A 8 -19.70 22.22 -32.16
N SER A 9 -19.53 21.63 -33.36
CA SER A 9 -18.80 20.37 -33.52
C SER A 9 -17.32 20.50 -33.12
N ILE A 10 -16.66 21.62 -33.47
CA ILE A 10 -15.25 21.87 -33.09
C ILE A 10 -15.12 22.11 -31.58
N LEU A 11 -16.05 22.85 -30.98
CA LEU A 11 -16.11 23.06 -29.52
C LEU A 11 -16.31 21.74 -28.77
N GLN A 12 -17.19 20.86 -29.25
CA GLN A 12 -17.39 19.53 -28.66
C GLN A 12 -16.14 18.65 -28.77
N LEU A 13 -15.47 18.63 -29.93
CA LEU A 13 -14.23 17.87 -30.12
C LEU A 13 -13.12 18.32 -29.16
N GLY A 14 -12.95 19.63 -28.98
CA GLY A 14 -11.98 20.19 -28.03
C GLY A 14 -12.26 19.80 -26.58
N ALA A 15 -13.54 19.84 -26.17
CA ALA A 15 -13.96 19.42 -24.82
C ALA A 15 -13.70 17.93 -24.57
N VAL A 16 -13.97 17.07 -25.56
CA VAL A 16 -13.72 15.62 -25.48
C VAL A 16 -12.23 15.34 -25.36
N GLN A 17 -11.38 16.03 -26.12
CA GLN A 17 -9.93 15.83 -26.09
C GLN A 17 -9.30 16.25 -24.74
N MET A 18 -9.82 17.32 -24.12
CA MET A 18 -9.45 17.72 -22.76
C MET A 18 -9.89 16.69 -21.71
N ALA A 19 -11.12 16.17 -21.82
CA ALA A 19 -11.63 15.15 -20.90
C ALA A 19 -10.84 13.83 -20.96
N ILE A 20 -10.43 13.41 -22.15
CA ILE A 20 -9.59 12.22 -22.35
C ILE A 20 -8.21 12.41 -21.71
N SER A 21 -7.59 13.57 -21.92
CA SER A 21 -6.25 13.86 -21.37
C SER A 21 -6.27 13.92 -19.84
N PHE A 22 -7.30 14.53 -19.27
CA PHE A 22 -7.53 14.56 -17.82
C PHE A 22 -7.69 13.14 -17.24
N THR A 23 -8.55 12.32 -17.86
CA THR A 23 -8.80 10.95 -17.40
C THR A 23 -7.54 10.09 -17.47
N LYS A 24 -6.73 10.21 -18.53
CA LYS A 24 -5.43 9.50 -18.64
C LYS A 24 -4.45 9.90 -17.52
N SER A 25 -4.38 11.19 -17.19
CA SER A 25 -3.53 11.69 -16.10
C SER A 25 -3.96 11.12 -14.74
N VAL A 26 -5.27 11.13 -14.46
CA VAL A 26 -5.86 10.58 -13.23
C VAL A 26 -5.56 9.08 -13.10
N VAL A 27 -5.78 8.31 -14.16
CA VAL A 27 -5.49 6.86 -14.20
C VAL A 27 -4.00 6.58 -13.97
N SER A 28 -3.12 7.34 -14.60
CA SER A 28 -1.66 7.21 -14.44
C SER A 28 -1.22 7.46 -12.99
N ASN A 29 -1.73 8.54 -12.38
CA ASN A 29 -1.42 8.86 -10.99
C ASN A 29 -1.95 7.80 -10.02
N LEU A 30 -3.20 7.37 -10.19
CA LEU A 30 -3.79 6.29 -9.38
C LEU A 30 -2.99 4.99 -9.48
N THR A 31 -2.51 4.64 -10.67
CA THR A 31 -1.70 3.43 -10.89
C THR A 31 -0.36 3.52 -10.17
N LYS A 32 0.31 4.68 -10.21
CA LYS A 32 1.56 4.94 -9.47
C LYS A 32 1.35 4.84 -7.96
N GLU A 33 0.30 5.49 -7.44
CA GLU A 33 -0.04 5.43 -6.02
C GLU A 33 -0.33 4.01 -5.53
N ILE A 34 -1.03 3.20 -6.35
CA ILE A 34 -1.26 1.77 -6.05
C ILE A 34 0.07 1.01 -5.98
N ALA A 35 0.97 1.21 -6.95
CA ALA A 35 2.28 0.56 -6.96
C ALA A 35 3.13 0.96 -5.73
N GLU A 36 3.08 2.22 -5.32
CA GLU A 36 3.75 2.70 -4.11
C GLU A 36 3.17 2.07 -2.84
N ILE A 37 1.85 1.96 -2.72
CA ILE A 37 1.19 1.29 -1.58
C ILE A 37 1.56 -0.18 -1.52
N GLN A 38 1.61 -0.87 -2.67
CA GLN A 38 2.05 -2.26 -2.75
C GLN A 38 3.50 -2.42 -2.30
N SER A 39 4.39 -1.51 -2.73
CA SER A 39 5.79 -1.50 -2.31
C SER A 39 5.93 -1.31 -0.79
N LYS A 40 5.21 -0.34 -0.21
CA LYS A 40 5.17 -0.10 1.24
C LYS A 40 4.64 -1.32 2.00
N SER A 41 3.59 -1.96 1.51
CA SER A 41 3.02 -3.17 2.11
C SER A 41 4.04 -4.32 2.13
N ASN A 42 4.75 -4.54 1.02
CA ASN A 42 5.81 -5.54 0.93
C ASN A 42 6.99 -5.24 1.87
N HIS A 43 7.34 -3.96 2.05
CA HIS A 43 8.36 -3.56 3.00
C HIS A 43 7.96 -3.92 4.44
N GLU A 44 6.75 -3.58 4.86
CA GLU A 44 6.23 -3.92 6.19
C GLU A 44 6.13 -5.44 6.40
N LYS A 45 5.80 -6.19 5.34
CA LYS A 45 5.80 -7.66 5.37
C LYS A 45 7.20 -8.20 5.65
N LYS A 46 8.21 -7.76 4.90
CA LYS A 46 9.62 -8.16 5.11
C LYS A 46 10.12 -7.77 6.51
N ARG A 47 9.72 -6.61 7.02
CA ARG A 47 10.05 -6.17 8.39
C ARG A 47 9.47 -7.12 9.44
N THR A 48 8.21 -7.51 9.26
CA THR A 48 7.51 -8.47 10.11
C THR A 48 8.20 -9.84 10.10
N GLU A 49 8.56 -10.35 8.93
CA GLU A 49 9.26 -11.63 8.77
C GLU A 49 10.62 -11.64 9.46
N LYS A 50 11.40 -10.56 9.32
CA LYS A 50 12.69 -10.40 10.01
C LYS A 50 12.52 -10.36 11.53
N ALA A 51 11.52 -9.63 12.04
CA ALA A 51 11.23 -9.56 13.47
C ALA A 51 10.79 -10.93 14.01
N LEU A 52 9.96 -11.68 13.28
CA LEU A 52 9.55 -13.04 13.63
C LEU A 52 10.72 -14.01 13.66
N ALA A 53 11.60 -13.98 12.65
CA ALA A 53 12.81 -14.79 12.63
C ALA A 53 13.69 -14.50 13.86
N LYS A 54 13.83 -13.23 14.24
CA LYS A 54 14.60 -12.83 15.43
C LYS A 54 13.94 -13.30 16.73
N ILE A 55 12.62 -13.23 16.84
CA ILE A 55 11.87 -13.79 17.98
C ILE A 55 12.13 -15.28 18.09
N ASN A 56 12.04 -16.04 17.00
CA ASN A 56 12.26 -17.48 17.01
C ASN A 56 13.68 -17.85 17.47
N GLN A 57 14.69 -17.09 17.00
CA GLN A 57 16.06 -17.23 17.49
C GLN A 57 16.14 -16.96 18.99
N LEU A 58 15.63 -15.82 19.46
CA LEU A 58 15.66 -15.46 20.88
C LEU A 58 14.89 -16.46 21.76
N GLN A 59 13.79 -17.03 21.26
CA GLN A 59 13.04 -18.07 21.97
C GLN A 59 13.84 -19.37 22.13
N ASN A 60 14.63 -19.74 21.12
CA ASN A 60 15.54 -20.87 21.24
C ASN A 60 16.69 -20.54 22.20
N ASP A 61 17.26 -19.34 22.11
CA ASP A 61 18.33 -18.88 23.01
C ASP A 61 17.87 -18.77 24.47
N VAL A 62 16.58 -18.51 24.70
CA VAL A 62 15.94 -18.50 26.04
C VAL A 62 15.91 -19.90 26.65
N LYS A 63 15.67 -20.94 25.84
CA LYS A 63 15.66 -22.34 26.32
C LYS A 63 17.05 -22.81 26.76
N LEU A 64 18.10 -22.18 26.23
CA LEU A 64 19.50 -22.47 26.54
C LEU A 64 20.08 -21.52 27.60
N SER A 65 19.34 -20.49 28.02
CA SER A 65 19.78 -19.54 29.04
C SER A 65 19.84 -20.20 30.41
N THR A 66 20.99 -20.06 31.06
CA THR A 66 21.24 -20.57 32.42
C THR A 66 21.17 -19.48 33.49
N SER A 67 21.13 -18.20 33.13
CA SER A 67 21.04 -17.08 34.08
C SER A 67 19.71 -16.34 33.97
N ALA A 68 19.15 -15.97 35.14
CA ALA A 68 17.88 -15.23 35.24
C ALA A 68 17.94 -13.83 34.61
N TYR A 69 19.11 -13.18 34.66
CA TYR A 69 19.33 -11.88 34.05
C TYR A 69 19.29 -11.95 32.51
N ASP A 70 19.98 -12.93 31.92
CA ASP A 70 19.98 -13.14 30.46
C ASP A 70 18.59 -13.51 29.95
N LEU A 71 17.87 -14.37 30.69
CA LEU A 71 16.49 -14.73 30.40
C LEU A 71 15.58 -13.50 30.36
N SER A 72 15.62 -12.67 31.40
CA SER A 72 14.81 -11.44 31.51
C SER A 72 15.09 -10.46 30.36
N ASN A 73 16.37 -10.25 30.03
CA ASN A 73 16.76 -9.37 28.94
C ASN A 73 16.28 -9.88 27.57
N LYS A 74 16.46 -11.17 27.28
CA LYS A 74 15.95 -11.80 26.04
C LYS A 74 14.42 -11.73 25.96
N MET A 75 13.72 -11.94 27.06
CA MET A 75 12.26 -11.85 27.11
C MET A 75 11.74 -10.43 26.86
N SER A 76 12.42 -9.42 27.42
CA SER A 76 12.13 -8.01 27.13
C SER A 76 12.31 -7.67 25.64
N ARG A 77 13.38 -8.17 25.01
CA ARG A 77 13.61 -8.00 23.55
C ARG A 77 12.55 -8.69 22.72
N ILE A 78 12.11 -9.90 23.10
CA ILE A 78 10.99 -10.60 22.45
C ILE A 78 9.71 -9.76 22.53
N ASN A 79 9.40 -9.20 23.70
CA ASN A 79 8.19 -8.39 23.89
C ASN A 79 8.21 -7.12 23.03
N LYS A 80 9.36 -6.43 22.95
CA LYS A 80 9.52 -5.27 22.04
C LYS A 80 9.29 -5.64 20.58
N LEU A 81 9.91 -6.73 20.11
CA LEU A 81 9.73 -7.22 18.74
C LEU A 81 8.28 -7.64 18.45
N LYS A 82 7.55 -8.17 19.44
CA LYS A 82 6.12 -8.48 19.31
C LYS A 82 5.27 -7.22 19.12
N GLU A 83 5.56 -6.15 19.86
CA GLU A 83 4.84 -4.89 19.71
C GLU A 83 5.15 -4.25 18.34
N ASP A 84 6.40 -4.31 17.88
CA ASP A 84 6.77 -3.87 16.53
C ASP A 84 5.99 -4.63 15.45
N ILE A 85 5.85 -5.96 15.59
CA ILE A 85 5.03 -6.78 14.67
C ILE A 85 3.57 -6.34 14.69
N LYS A 86 3.01 -6.06 15.87
CA LYS A 86 1.63 -5.60 16.02
C LYS A 86 1.42 -4.25 15.31
N GLN A 87 2.36 -3.32 15.44
CA GLN A 87 2.35 -2.05 14.73
C GLN A 87 2.44 -2.26 13.21
N SER A 88 3.40 -3.05 12.72
CA SER A 88 3.53 -3.35 11.29
C SER A 88 2.29 -4.03 10.71
N LYS A 89 1.62 -4.91 11.48
CA LYS A 89 0.34 -5.52 11.07
C LYS A 89 -0.80 -4.50 10.97
N SER A 90 -0.87 -3.55 11.91
CA SER A 90 -1.83 -2.44 11.85
C SER A 90 -1.60 -1.58 10.60
N SER A 91 -0.34 -1.22 10.34
CA SER A 91 0.04 -0.48 9.13
C SER A 91 -0.29 -1.24 7.85
N GLN A 92 -0.06 -2.57 7.80
CA GLN A 92 -0.47 -3.39 6.65
C GLN A 92 -1.98 -3.40 6.45
N ALA A 93 -2.77 -3.53 7.52
CA ALA A 93 -4.23 -3.50 7.41
C ALA A 93 -4.73 -2.16 6.84
N GLU A 94 -4.12 -1.06 7.26
CA GLU A 94 -4.43 0.27 6.75
C GLU A 94 -4.02 0.43 5.27
N LEU A 95 -2.82 0.00 4.90
CA LEU A 95 -2.38 -0.03 3.50
C LEU A 95 -3.29 -0.89 2.63
N SER A 96 -3.78 -2.03 3.13
CA SER A 96 -4.73 -2.89 2.42
C SER A 96 -6.07 -2.20 2.17
N LYS A 97 -6.59 -1.43 3.15
CA LYS A 97 -7.81 -0.63 2.95
C LYS A 97 -7.60 0.44 1.89
N GLN A 98 -6.49 1.17 1.95
CA GLN A 98 -6.16 2.20 0.97
C GLN A 98 -6.00 1.62 -0.43
N LEU A 99 -5.38 0.44 -0.53
CA LEU A 99 -5.24 -0.29 -1.78
C LEU A 99 -6.60 -0.69 -2.36
N ALA A 100 -7.50 -1.22 -1.54
CA ALA A 100 -8.84 -1.60 -1.97
C ALA A 100 -9.64 -0.38 -2.49
N ILE A 101 -9.58 0.74 -1.77
CA ILE A 101 -10.25 1.98 -2.16
C ILE A 101 -9.70 2.50 -3.49
N LYS A 102 -8.37 2.65 -3.61
CA LYS A 102 -7.75 3.19 -4.83
C LYS A 102 -7.92 2.26 -6.03
N SER A 103 -7.87 0.95 -5.83
CA SER A 103 -8.14 -0.03 -6.90
C SER A 103 -9.59 0.03 -7.36
N ALA A 104 -10.55 0.19 -6.44
CA ALA A 104 -11.96 0.38 -6.80
C ALA A 104 -12.17 1.70 -7.55
N THR A 105 -11.51 2.79 -7.16
CA THR A 105 -11.55 4.08 -7.87
C THR A 105 -10.96 3.95 -9.27
N LEU A 106 -9.83 3.26 -9.43
CA LEU A 106 -9.23 3.01 -10.74
C LEU A 106 -10.17 2.22 -11.65
N ASN A 107 -10.80 1.16 -11.14
CA ASN A 107 -11.78 0.37 -11.90
C ASN A 107 -13.02 1.17 -12.32
N LYS A 108 -13.39 2.24 -11.60
CA LYS A 108 -14.47 3.15 -12.01
C LYS A 108 -14.05 4.13 -13.12
N GLN A 109 -12.75 4.45 -13.18
CA GLN A 109 -12.17 5.36 -14.17
C GLN A 109 -11.84 4.64 -15.50
N LEU A 110 -11.64 3.32 -15.43
CA LEU A 110 -11.45 2.49 -16.62
C LEU A 110 -12.81 2.27 -17.33
N PRO A 111 -12.85 2.36 -18.67
CA PRO A 111 -14.04 2.00 -19.41
C PRO A 111 -14.38 0.54 -19.13
N LYS A 112 -15.65 0.28 -18.80
CA LYS A 112 -16.18 -1.08 -18.75
C LYS A 112 -16.25 -1.56 -20.20
N ASN A 113 -15.45 -2.56 -20.55
CA ASN A 113 -15.60 -3.28 -21.81
C ASN A 113 -16.97 -3.93 -21.91
#